data_AF-A0A1V4ZG08-F1
#
_entry.id   AF-A0A1V4ZG08-F1
#
_cell.length_a   1.000
_cell.length_b   1.000
_cell.length_c   1.000
_cell.angle_alpha   90.00
_cell.angle_beta   90.00
_cell.angle_gamma   90.00
#
_symmetry.space_group_name_H-M   'P 1'
#
loop_
_entity.id
_entity.type
_entity.pdbx_description
1 polymer ?
#
loop_
_entity_poly.entity_id
_entity_poly.type
_entity_poly.pdbx_seq_one_letter_code
_entity_poly.pdbx_strand_id
1 'polypeptide(L)'
;MTMAQQCPRCSSINDDSVKFCTACGAPLVPATGQTPIAPLPAPSAMSPKKPGGIKILAAAILVIITIIAALALLHATGTVKILPSPAPEATPSATPVPALTMHLPPETTITVPPPDDTPVPVSFEPSLPATSPPPTKTITCPSDRRVCGANCTDIMNDRENCGDCGVTCFPGQMCLTGHCRNECNSGEISCFDGCHNLSTDTENCGTCGNICSFGLECNRSVCSAPVTTVIPTYAG
;
A
#
# COMPACT_ATOMS: atom_id res chain seq x y z
N MET A 1 -24.94 22.27 20.44
CA MET A 1 -25.00 20.83 20.12
C MET A 1 -23.95 20.62 19.05
N THR A 2 -22.77 20.13 19.44
CA THR A 2 -21.72 19.74 18.50
C THR A 2 -22.26 18.61 17.65
N MET A 3 -22.43 18.89 16.36
CA MET A 3 -22.77 17.87 15.39
C MET A 3 -21.48 17.04 15.19
N ALA A 4 -21.62 15.72 15.20
CA ALA A 4 -20.51 14.79 15.10
C ALA A 4 -20.78 13.84 13.94
N GLN A 5 -19.76 13.59 13.12
CA GLN A 5 -19.83 12.76 11.93
C GLN A 5 -19.10 11.43 12.16
N GLN A 6 -19.70 10.35 11.69
CA GLN A 6 -19.15 9.01 11.82
C GLN A 6 -18.41 8.60 10.56
N CYS A 7 -17.18 8.11 10.71
CA CYS A 7 -16.36 7.70 9.58
C CYS A 7 -16.98 6.51 8.83
N PRO A 8 -17.17 6.58 7.50
CA PRO A 8 -17.77 5.48 6.73
C PRO A 8 -16.86 4.25 6.59
N ARG A 9 -15.57 4.38 6.93
CA ARG A 9 -14.58 3.30 6.80
C ARG A 9 -14.37 2.52 8.10
N CYS A 10 -14.28 3.21 9.23
CA CYS A 10 -13.96 2.60 10.53
C CYS A 10 -14.94 2.94 11.65
N SER A 11 -16.01 3.68 11.34
CA SER A 11 -17.07 4.05 12.28
C SER A 11 -16.60 4.84 13.51
N SER A 12 -15.43 5.47 13.48
CA SER A 12 -15.04 6.41 14.55
C SER A 12 -15.88 7.68 14.47
N ILE A 13 -16.23 8.24 15.62
CA ILE A 13 -16.93 9.53 15.72
C ILE A 13 -15.89 10.65 15.68
N ASN A 14 -16.11 11.63 14.82
CA ASN A 14 -15.20 12.75 14.59
C ASN A 14 -15.98 14.06 14.70
N ASP A 15 -15.26 15.14 15.00
CA ASP A 15 -15.84 16.48 14.97
C ASP A 15 -16.21 16.88 13.52
N ASP A 16 -17.27 17.66 13.35
CA ASP A 16 -17.69 18.10 12.01
C ASP A 16 -16.70 19.07 11.34
N SER A 17 -15.76 19.62 12.10
CA SER A 17 -14.71 20.51 11.58
C SER A 17 -13.58 19.75 10.86
N VAL A 18 -13.41 18.45 11.09
CA VAL A 18 -12.31 17.67 10.50
C VAL A 18 -12.67 17.10 9.13
N LYS A 19 -11.76 17.25 8.16
CA LYS A 19 -11.96 16.77 6.77
C LYS A 19 -11.59 15.28 6.59
N PHE A 20 -10.77 14.75 7.50
CA PHE A 20 -10.25 13.39 7.47
C PHE A 20 -10.44 12.72 8.82
N CYS A 21 -10.65 11.42 8.78
CA CYS A 21 -10.84 10.58 9.95
C CYS A 21 -9.54 10.54 10.75
N THR A 22 -9.60 10.98 12.01
CA THR A 22 -8.42 10.96 12.88
C THR A 22 -7.97 9.54 13.24
N ALA A 23 -8.83 8.53 13.05
CA ALA A 23 -8.52 7.13 13.35
C ALA A 23 -7.93 6.36 12.15
N CYS A 24 -8.35 6.65 10.91
CA CYS A 24 -7.93 5.87 9.73
C CYS A 24 -7.51 6.69 8.51
N GLY A 25 -7.53 8.02 8.61
CA GLY A 25 -7.14 8.94 7.52
C GLY A 25 -8.14 9.05 6.36
N ALA A 26 -9.23 8.27 6.36
CA ALA A 26 -10.24 8.34 5.29
C ALA A 26 -10.96 9.71 5.28
N PRO A 27 -11.32 10.26 4.11
CA PRO A 27 -12.07 11.51 4.04
C PRO A 27 -13.45 11.37 4.72
N LEU A 28 -13.83 12.35 5.54
CA LEU A 28 -15.08 12.36 6.31
C LEU A 28 -16.21 13.12 5.62
N VAL A 29 -15.89 13.99 4.66
CA VAL A 29 -16.88 14.85 4.02
C VAL A 29 -17.65 14.07 2.94
N PRO A 30 -18.99 14.15 2.89
CA PRO A 30 -19.76 13.75 1.71
C PRO A 30 -19.46 14.71 0.55
N ALA A 31 -19.68 14.28 -0.69
CA ALA A 31 -19.44 15.04 -1.92
C ALA A 31 -20.34 16.28 -2.12
N THR A 32 -20.61 17.07 -1.08
CA THR A 32 -21.39 18.31 -1.14
C THR A 32 -20.50 19.45 -1.64
N GLY A 33 -20.30 19.41 -2.95
CA GLY A 33 -19.42 20.25 -3.76
C GLY A 33 -19.45 19.80 -5.21
N GLN A 34 -19.93 18.58 -5.48
CA GLN A 34 -20.56 18.28 -6.76
C GLN A 34 -21.86 19.11 -6.81
N THR A 35 -21.89 20.10 -7.70
CA THR A 35 -23.14 20.58 -8.29
C THR A 35 -24.08 19.40 -8.50
N PRO A 36 -25.40 19.52 -8.24
CA PRO A 36 -26.30 18.44 -8.53
C PRO A 36 -26.14 18.08 -10.00
N ILE A 37 -25.44 16.96 -10.24
CA ILE A 37 -25.53 16.25 -11.49
C ILE A 37 -27.03 16.00 -11.58
N ALA A 38 -27.67 16.64 -12.56
CA ALA A 38 -29.08 16.40 -12.85
C ALA A 38 -29.32 14.89 -12.71
N PRO A 39 -30.38 14.45 -12.01
CA PRO A 39 -30.62 13.05 -11.77
C PRO A 39 -30.38 12.35 -13.10
N LEU A 40 -29.37 11.46 -13.11
CA LEU A 40 -29.16 10.59 -14.26
C LEU A 40 -30.55 10.09 -14.62
N PRO A 41 -31.01 10.32 -15.87
CA PRO A 41 -32.36 9.92 -16.25
C PRO A 41 -32.52 8.49 -15.77
N ALA A 42 -33.57 8.25 -14.97
CA ALA A 42 -33.89 6.94 -14.44
C ALA A 42 -33.61 5.94 -15.56
N PRO A 43 -32.80 4.89 -15.33
CA PRO A 43 -32.44 3.96 -16.38
C PRO A 43 -33.75 3.55 -17.04
N SER A 44 -33.98 4.04 -18.26
CA SER A 44 -35.22 3.79 -18.99
C SER A 44 -35.45 2.31 -18.88
N ALA A 45 -36.58 1.93 -18.26
CA ALA A 45 -36.92 0.55 -17.97
C ALA A 45 -36.49 -0.27 -19.18
N MET A 46 -35.40 -1.02 -18.99
CA MET A 46 -34.79 -1.76 -20.08
C MET A 46 -35.82 -2.82 -20.37
N SER A 47 -36.60 -2.59 -21.43
CA SER A 47 -37.62 -3.52 -21.88
C SER A 47 -36.96 -4.90 -21.91
N PRO A 48 -37.60 -5.95 -21.37
CA PRO A 48 -37.02 -7.29 -21.37
C PRO A 48 -36.57 -7.59 -22.80
N LYS A 49 -35.26 -7.55 -23.01
CA LYS A 49 -34.68 -7.72 -24.33
C LYS A 49 -35.05 -9.13 -24.72
N LYS A 50 -35.92 -9.23 -25.73
CA LYS A 50 -36.45 -10.46 -26.30
C LYS A 50 -35.33 -11.52 -26.32
N PRO A 51 -35.56 -12.76 -25.84
CA PRO A 51 -34.52 -13.77 -25.67
C PRO A 51 -33.96 -14.21 -27.03
N GLY A 52 -33.02 -13.42 -27.56
CA GLY A 52 -32.26 -13.69 -28.78
C GLY A 52 -30.85 -14.19 -28.49
N GLY A 53 -30.43 -14.18 -27.22
CA GLY A 53 -29.06 -14.54 -26.79
C GLY A 53 -28.68 -16.00 -27.06
N ILE A 54 -29.65 -16.90 -27.17
CA ILE A 54 -29.39 -18.32 -27.48
C ILE A 54 -28.85 -18.47 -28.92
N LYS A 55 -29.30 -17.63 -29.87
CA LYS A 55 -28.80 -17.67 -31.26
C LYS A 55 -27.39 -17.12 -31.39
N ILE A 56 -27.04 -16.10 -30.59
CA ILE A 56 -25.70 -15.51 -30.57
C ILE A 56 -24.70 -16.47 -29.89
N LEU A 57 -25.13 -17.14 -28.82
CA LEU A 57 -24.31 -18.15 -28.14
C LEU A 57 -24.08 -19.38 -29.02
N ALA A 58 -25.10 -19.86 -29.73
CA ALA A 58 -24.96 -20.97 -30.68
C ALA A 58 -24.03 -20.62 -31.86
N ALA A 59 -24.11 -19.40 -32.37
CA ALA A 59 -23.20 -18.92 -33.42
C ALA A 59 -21.75 -18.81 -32.93
N ALA A 60 -21.53 -18.30 -31.71
CA ALA A 60 -20.19 -18.20 -31.11
C ALA A 60 -19.58 -19.59 -30.87
N ILE A 61 -20.37 -20.55 -30.36
CA ILE A 61 -19.92 -21.93 -30.15
C ILE A 61 -19.55 -22.58 -31.50
N LEU A 62 -20.35 -22.38 -32.55
CA LEU A 62 -20.06 -22.92 -33.87
C LEU A 62 -18.76 -22.34 -34.45
N VAL A 63 -18.54 -21.03 -34.31
CA VAL A 63 -17.30 -20.36 -34.73
C VAL A 63 -16.08 -20.93 -33.99
N ILE A 64 -16.18 -21.09 -32.67
CA ILE A 64 -15.10 -21.68 -31.86
C ILE A 64 -14.79 -23.11 -32.30
N ILE A 65 -15.81 -23.94 -32.52
CA ILE A 65 -15.63 -25.32 -33.00
C ILE A 65 -14.95 -25.34 -34.37
N THR A 66 -15.34 -24.45 -35.29
CA THR A 66 -14.69 -24.38 -36.60
C THR A 66 -13.24 -23.92 -36.54
N ILE A 67 -12.90 -23.00 -35.61
CA ILE A 67 -11.52 -22.53 -35.41
C ILE A 67 -10.66 -23.67 -34.85
N ILE A 68 -11.17 -24.42 -33.86
CA ILE A 68 -10.47 -25.56 -33.27
C ILE A 68 -10.25 -26.66 -34.33
N ALA A 69 -11.25 -26.96 -35.16
CA ALA A 69 -11.14 -27.94 -36.23
C ALA A 69 -10.09 -27.51 -37.29
N ALA A 70 -10.08 -26.23 -37.68
CA ALA A 70 -9.09 -25.69 -38.60
C ALA A 70 -7.66 -25.78 -38.02
N LEU A 71 -7.47 -25.40 -36.75
CA LEU A 71 -6.18 -25.52 -36.06
C LEU A 71 -5.70 -26.98 -35.99
N ALA A 72 -6.58 -27.93 -35.70
CA ALA A 72 -6.26 -29.36 -35.70
C ALA A 72 -5.81 -29.86 -37.09
N LEU A 73 -6.45 -29.39 -38.16
CA LEU A 73 -6.05 -29.70 -39.55
C LEU A 73 -4.71 -29.05 -39.92
N LEU A 74 -4.44 -27.84 -39.45
CA LEU A 74 -3.14 -27.17 -39.63
C LEU A 74 -2.01 -27.90 -38.90
N HIS A 75 -2.29 -28.48 -37.74
CA HIS A 75 -1.33 -29.32 -37.00
C HIS A 75 -1.09 -30.64 -37.74
N ALA A 76 -2.14 -31.29 -38.23
CA ALA A 76 -2.04 -32.57 -38.94
C ALA A 76 -1.29 -32.44 -40.29
N THR A 77 -1.35 -31.27 -40.93
CA THR A 77 -0.64 -30.99 -42.19
C THR A 77 0.80 -30.50 -42.00
N GLY A 78 1.25 -30.30 -40.75
CA GLY A 78 2.63 -29.88 -40.44
C GLY A 78 3.00 -28.48 -40.92
N THR A 79 2.02 -27.66 -41.29
CA THR A 79 2.22 -26.28 -41.77
C THR A 79 2.51 -25.30 -40.64
N VAL A 80 2.08 -25.63 -39.42
CA VAL A 80 2.35 -24.85 -38.20
C VAL A 80 3.32 -25.63 -37.32
N LYS A 81 4.59 -25.22 -37.32
CA LYS A 81 5.60 -25.73 -36.38
C LYS A 81 5.49 -24.93 -35.09
N ILE A 82 4.73 -25.42 -34.12
CA ILE A 82 4.75 -24.87 -32.77
C ILE A 82 6.16 -25.15 -32.23
N LEU A 83 6.98 -24.10 -32.10
CA LEU A 83 8.25 -24.25 -31.41
C LEU A 83 7.94 -24.76 -30.01
N PRO A 84 8.61 -25.83 -29.54
CA PRO A 84 8.45 -26.27 -28.16
C PRO A 84 8.66 -25.07 -27.25
N SER A 85 7.73 -24.87 -26.32
CA SER A 85 7.83 -23.86 -25.28
C SER A 85 9.25 -23.93 -24.70
N PRO A 86 9.99 -22.81 -24.60
CA PRO A 86 11.34 -22.83 -24.08
C PRO A 86 11.29 -23.51 -22.71
N ALA A 87 12.11 -24.55 -22.54
CA ALA A 87 12.24 -25.23 -21.26
C ALA A 87 12.49 -24.18 -20.17
N PRO A 88 11.86 -24.28 -18.99
CA PRO A 88 12.08 -23.33 -17.92
C PRO A 88 13.59 -23.29 -17.65
N GLU A 89 14.21 -22.15 -17.96
CA GLU A 89 15.62 -21.93 -17.67
C GLU A 89 15.81 -22.18 -16.17
N ALA A 90 16.75 -23.05 -15.86
CA ALA A 90 17.12 -23.38 -14.49
C ALA A 90 17.45 -22.06 -13.77
N THR A 91 16.68 -21.78 -12.73
CA THR A 91 16.93 -20.66 -11.82
C THR A 91 18.40 -20.69 -11.36
N PRO A 92 19.12 -19.56 -11.38
CA PRO A 92 20.47 -19.53 -10.87
C PRO A 92 20.44 -19.90 -9.38
N SER A 93 21.18 -20.96 -9.08
CA SER A 93 21.46 -21.48 -7.74
C SER A 93 21.73 -20.34 -6.76
N ALA A 94 20.94 -20.29 -5.69
CA ALA A 94 21.11 -19.36 -4.60
C ALA A 94 22.55 -19.47 -4.07
N THR A 95 23.37 -18.46 -4.33
CA THR A 95 24.64 -18.28 -3.64
C THR A 95 24.37 -18.17 -2.14
N PRO A 96 25.08 -18.94 -1.29
CA PRO A 96 24.91 -18.85 0.15
C PRO A 96 25.29 -17.45 0.61
N VAL A 97 24.32 -16.75 1.19
CA VAL A 97 24.53 -15.47 1.87
C VAL A 97 25.55 -15.71 3.00
N PRO A 98 26.64 -14.94 3.10
CA PRO A 98 27.58 -15.10 4.18
C PRO A 98 26.85 -14.85 5.51
N ALA A 99 26.91 -15.84 6.40
CA ALA A 99 26.36 -15.72 7.75
C ALA A 99 27.05 -14.54 8.45
N LEU A 100 26.32 -13.43 8.63
CA LEU A 100 26.78 -12.34 9.48
C LEU A 100 26.99 -12.91 10.88
N THR A 101 28.25 -13.07 11.26
CA THR A 101 28.63 -13.48 12.60
C THR A 101 28.38 -12.27 13.51
N MET A 102 27.34 -12.34 14.35
CA MET A 102 27.08 -11.33 15.36
C MET A 102 28.25 -11.31 16.34
N HIS A 103 29.11 -10.30 16.21
CA HIS A 103 30.17 -10.01 17.15
C HIS A 103 29.52 -9.42 18.42
N LEU A 104 29.37 -10.23 19.47
CA LEU A 104 28.97 -9.72 20.79
C LEU A 104 30.06 -8.75 21.29
N PRO A 105 29.69 -7.57 21.82
CA PRO A 105 30.65 -6.68 22.46
C PRO A 105 31.25 -7.37 23.69
N PRO A 106 32.54 -7.12 24.02
CA PRO A 106 33.17 -7.69 25.20
C PRO A 106 32.43 -7.23 26.46
N GLU A 107 32.21 -8.16 27.38
CA GLU A 107 31.59 -7.92 28.68
C GLU A 107 32.31 -6.77 29.40
N THR A 108 31.62 -5.65 29.53
CA THR A 108 32.06 -4.56 30.40
C THR A 108 31.86 -5.00 31.83
N THR A 109 32.96 -5.42 32.46
CA THR A 109 33.00 -5.72 33.89
C THR A 109 32.59 -4.46 34.66
N ILE A 110 31.37 -4.44 35.18
CA ILE A 110 30.88 -3.37 36.06
C ILE A 110 31.64 -3.51 37.39
N THR A 111 32.70 -2.72 37.56
CA THR A 111 33.40 -2.59 38.82
C THR A 111 32.48 -1.83 39.79
N VAL A 112 31.78 -2.57 40.65
CA VAL A 112 31.01 -2.00 41.77
C VAL A 112 32.03 -1.43 42.77
N PRO A 113 32.01 -0.12 43.08
CA PRO A 113 32.88 0.43 44.11
C PRO A 113 32.53 -0.18 45.48
N PRO A 114 33.52 -0.36 46.38
CA PRO A 114 33.28 -0.88 47.72
C PRO A 114 32.32 0.05 48.49
N PRO A 115 31.50 -0.49 49.42
CA PRO A 115 30.62 0.32 50.25
C PRO A 115 31.46 1.27 51.10
N ASP A 116 31.27 2.56 50.91
CA ASP A 116 31.89 3.60 51.72
C ASP A 116 31.12 3.66 53.05
N ASP A 117 31.69 3.07 54.11
CA ASP A 117 31.19 3.11 55.49
C ASP A 117 31.36 4.51 56.12
N THR A 118 30.91 5.55 55.42
CA THR A 118 30.80 6.88 55.97
C THR A 118 29.46 7.02 56.69
N PRO A 119 29.44 7.33 58.00
CA PRO A 119 28.19 7.56 58.72
C PRO A 119 27.53 8.83 58.16
N VAL A 120 26.48 8.64 57.36
CA VAL A 120 25.65 9.72 56.85
C VAL A 120 24.91 10.35 58.04
N PRO A 121 25.00 11.69 58.25
CA PRO A 121 24.23 12.35 59.28
C PRO A 121 22.74 12.18 58.96
N VAL A 122 22.04 11.49 59.86
CA VAL A 122 20.58 11.33 59.82
C VAL A 122 19.91 12.67 60.09
N SER A 123 19.70 13.44 59.03
CA SER A 123 18.74 14.54 59.03
C SER A 123 17.35 13.95 59.21
N PHE A 124 16.74 14.22 60.36
CA PHE A 124 15.34 13.90 60.64
C PHE A 124 14.45 14.67 59.66
N GLU A 125 14.11 14.01 58.54
CA GLU A 125 13.06 14.48 57.65
C GLU A 125 11.71 14.17 58.32
N PRO A 126 10.84 15.17 58.58
CA PRO A 126 9.57 14.93 59.24
C PRO A 126 8.70 14.05 58.35
N SER A 127 8.27 12.91 58.90
CA SER A 127 7.39 11.93 58.27
C SER A 127 6.05 12.57 57.88
N LEU A 128 5.97 13.12 56.66
CA LEU A 128 4.71 13.48 56.05
C LEU A 128 3.94 12.20 55.72
N PRO A 129 2.61 12.15 55.95
CA PRO A 129 1.81 10.97 55.67
C PRO A 129 1.86 10.62 54.17
N ALA A 130 2.21 9.36 53.87
CA ALA A 130 2.31 8.81 52.52
C ALA A 130 0.93 8.59 51.87
N THR A 131 0.14 9.65 51.70
CA THR A 131 -1.17 9.61 51.02
C THR A 131 -1.18 10.34 49.69
N SER A 132 -0.07 10.94 49.26
CA SER A 132 0.04 11.49 47.91
C SER A 132 0.72 10.45 47.01
N PRO A 133 0.09 9.96 45.93
CA PRO A 133 0.80 9.17 44.93
C PRO A 133 2.02 9.97 44.43
N PRO A 134 3.17 9.32 44.14
CA PRO A 134 4.32 10.02 43.59
C PRO A 134 3.87 10.81 42.37
N PRO A 135 4.35 12.04 42.16
CA PRO A 135 3.94 12.83 41.00
C PRO A 135 4.32 12.03 39.75
N THR A 136 3.33 11.42 39.11
CA THR A 136 3.51 10.78 37.82
C THR A 136 3.89 11.90 36.88
N LYS A 137 5.18 12.01 36.57
CA LYS A 137 5.69 12.96 35.58
C LYS A 137 5.01 12.61 34.26
N THR A 138 3.89 13.26 33.96
CA THR A 138 3.19 13.11 32.69
C THR A 138 4.10 13.68 31.62
N ILE A 139 4.62 12.79 30.79
CA ILE A 139 5.43 13.18 29.64
C ILE A 139 4.45 13.65 28.57
N THR A 140 4.53 14.93 28.24
CA THR A 140 3.80 15.51 27.13
C THR A 140 4.78 15.70 25.98
N CYS A 141 4.47 15.13 24.83
CA CYS A 141 5.27 15.32 23.63
C CYS A 141 4.75 16.48 22.78
N PRO A 142 5.63 17.14 22.00
CA PRO A 142 5.20 18.04 20.94
C PRO A 142 4.32 17.30 19.91
N SER A 143 3.50 18.03 19.15
CA SER A 143 2.47 17.46 18.27
C SER A 143 2.99 16.55 17.15
N ASP A 144 4.27 16.62 16.81
CA ASP A 144 4.95 15.79 15.82
C ASP A 144 5.59 14.51 16.42
N ARG A 145 5.44 14.31 17.74
CA ARG A 145 6.00 13.17 18.46
C ARG A 145 4.96 12.49 19.34
N ARG A 146 5.19 11.22 19.66
CA ARG A 146 4.33 10.41 20.52
C ARG A 146 5.10 9.88 21.71
N VAL A 147 4.41 9.74 22.84
CA VAL A 147 4.97 9.07 24.02
C VAL A 147 5.08 7.57 23.72
N CYS A 148 6.30 7.07 23.59
CA CYS A 148 6.61 5.66 23.47
C CYS A 148 7.43 5.24 24.70
N GLY A 149 6.76 4.58 25.66
CA GLY A 149 7.35 4.29 26.97
C GLY A 149 7.63 5.58 27.75
N ALA A 150 8.89 5.82 28.09
CA ALA A 150 9.33 7.01 28.84
C ALA A 150 9.90 8.13 27.95
N ASN A 151 9.77 8.03 26.63
CA ASN A 151 10.40 8.96 25.67
C ASN A 151 9.41 9.51 24.65
N CYS A 152 9.74 10.66 24.07
CA CYS A 152 9.03 11.22 22.92
C CYS A 152 9.69 10.80 21.61
N THR A 153 9.02 9.91 20.90
CA THR A 153 9.48 9.33 19.63
C THR A 153 8.88 10.06 18.44
N ASP A 154 9.69 10.29 17.41
CA ASP A 154 9.25 10.87 16.14
C ASP A 154 8.54 9.81 15.30
N ILE A 155 7.22 9.71 15.46
CA ILE A 155 6.43 8.75 14.69
C ILE A 155 6.26 9.14 13.21
N MET A 156 6.75 10.31 12.79
CA MET A 156 6.60 10.79 11.43
C MET A 156 7.76 10.38 10.53
N ASN A 157 8.94 10.17 11.11
CA ASN A 157 10.17 9.86 10.36
C ASN A 157 11.00 8.71 10.96
N ASP A 158 10.69 8.23 12.17
CA ASP A 158 11.37 7.06 12.74
C ASP A 158 10.87 5.77 12.07
N ARG A 159 11.78 5.09 11.37
CA ARG A 159 11.54 3.82 10.69
C ARG A 159 11.07 2.72 11.65
N GLU A 160 11.48 2.76 12.91
CA GLU A 160 11.13 1.74 13.92
C GLU A 160 9.87 2.09 14.72
N ASN A 161 9.28 3.27 14.47
CA ASN A 161 8.09 3.76 15.17
C ASN A 161 7.16 4.53 14.22
N CYS A 162 7.00 4.08 12.98
CA CYS A 162 6.35 4.83 11.93
C CYS A 162 4.82 4.84 12.05
N GLY A 163 4.25 6.01 12.31
CA GLY A 163 2.82 6.21 12.56
C GLY A 163 2.37 5.88 13.98
N ASP A 164 3.05 4.94 14.66
CA ASP A 164 2.84 4.63 16.07
C ASP A 164 4.06 3.93 16.70
N CYS A 165 4.08 3.84 18.03
CA CYS A 165 5.16 3.20 18.79
C CYS A 165 5.35 1.73 18.43
N GLY A 166 6.58 1.33 18.08
CA GLY A 166 6.93 -0.04 17.71
C GLY A 166 6.47 -0.49 16.32
N VAL A 167 5.93 0.42 15.51
CA VAL A 167 5.57 0.13 14.11
C VAL A 167 6.81 0.25 13.24
N THR A 168 7.52 -0.86 13.06
CA THR A 168 8.71 -0.94 12.20
C THR A 168 8.34 -1.11 10.72
N CYS A 169 8.94 -0.30 9.86
CA CYS A 169 8.83 -0.46 8.41
C CYS A 169 9.63 -1.66 7.89
N PHE A 170 9.16 -2.29 6.80
CA PHE A 170 9.87 -3.42 6.20
C PHE A 170 11.28 -3.03 5.73
N PRO A 171 12.22 -3.99 5.60
CA PRO A 171 13.51 -3.74 4.95
C PRO A 171 13.32 -3.05 3.59
N GLY A 172 14.09 -1.98 3.34
CA GLY A 172 13.97 -1.16 2.12
C GLY A 172 12.91 -0.04 2.17
N GLN A 173 12.09 0.03 3.23
CA GLN A 173 11.15 1.13 3.45
C GLN A 173 11.71 2.20 4.40
N MET A 174 11.22 3.42 4.24
CA MET A 174 11.46 4.54 5.14
C MET A 174 10.14 5.03 5.74
N CYS A 175 10.21 5.65 6.91
CA CYS A 175 9.05 6.35 7.44
C CYS A 175 8.97 7.73 6.80
N LEU A 176 7.89 7.97 6.05
CA LEU A 176 7.62 9.28 5.46
C LEU A 176 6.23 9.72 5.88
N THR A 177 6.18 10.81 6.65
CA THR A 177 4.93 11.41 7.15
C THR A 177 4.05 10.43 7.93
N GLY A 178 4.67 9.56 8.73
CA GLY A 178 3.97 8.56 9.54
C GLY A 178 3.49 7.33 8.77
N HIS A 179 4.00 7.12 7.55
CA HIS A 179 3.71 5.95 6.74
C HIS A 179 4.98 5.31 6.22
N CYS A 180 5.07 3.98 6.33
CA CYS A 180 6.12 3.22 5.70
C CYS A 180 5.96 3.29 4.18
N ARG A 181 6.98 3.77 3.49
CA ARG A 181 7.01 3.91 2.03
C ARG A 181 8.32 3.40 1.47
N ASN A 182 8.27 2.93 0.23
CA ASN A 182 9.46 2.58 -0.52
C ASN A 182 10.20 3.86 -0.94
N GLU A 183 11.53 3.82 -0.94
CA GLU A 183 12.34 4.87 -1.52
C GLU A 183 12.30 4.74 -3.04
N CYS A 184 11.57 5.65 -3.69
CA CYS A 184 11.34 5.62 -5.13
C CYS A 184 12.15 6.69 -5.86
N ASN A 185 12.55 6.39 -7.09
CA ASN A 185 13.22 7.38 -7.92
C ASN A 185 12.25 8.50 -8.31
N SER A 186 12.81 9.61 -8.79
CA SER A 186 12.00 10.72 -9.31
C SER A 186 11.05 10.25 -10.41
N GLY A 187 9.75 10.50 -10.24
CA GLY A 187 8.71 10.13 -11.20
C GLY A 187 8.04 8.77 -10.92
N GLU A 188 8.51 8.02 -9.93
CA GLU A 188 7.87 6.80 -9.46
C GLU A 188 7.03 7.06 -8.19
N ILE A 189 6.02 6.23 -7.98
CA ILE A 189 5.16 6.28 -6.80
C ILE A 189 5.33 4.99 -6.01
N SER A 190 5.47 5.14 -4.69
CA SER A 190 5.52 4.01 -3.76
C SER A 190 4.15 3.35 -3.69
N CYS A 191 4.08 2.14 -4.22
CA CYS A 191 2.98 1.19 -4.08
C CYS A 191 3.30 0.17 -2.97
N PHE A 192 2.35 -0.73 -2.69
CA PHE A 192 2.51 -1.74 -1.64
C PHE A 192 3.67 -2.71 -1.94
N ASP A 193 3.89 -3.01 -3.22
CA ASP A 193 4.81 -4.00 -3.75
C ASP A 193 6.12 -3.41 -4.30
N GLY A 194 6.23 -2.08 -4.37
CA GLY A 194 7.45 -1.45 -4.90
C GLY A 194 7.25 -0.01 -5.33
N CYS A 195 8.13 0.45 -6.22
CA CYS A 195 8.08 1.76 -6.84
C CYS A 195 7.67 1.59 -8.29
N HIS A 196 6.59 2.28 -8.68
CA HIS A 196 6.00 2.11 -10.01
C HIS A 196 5.79 3.45 -10.69
N ASN A 197 6.09 3.51 -11.99
CA ASN A 197 5.75 4.66 -12.81
C ASN A 197 4.30 4.50 -13.29
N LEU A 198 3.38 5.16 -12.60
CA LEU A 198 1.95 5.06 -12.90
C LEU A 198 1.57 5.59 -14.29
N SER A 199 2.48 6.25 -15.01
CA SER A 199 2.21 6.75 -16.37
C SER A 199 2.41 5.69 -17.45
N THR A 200 3.14 4.62 -17.15
CA THR A 200 3.60 3.62 -18.12
C THR A 200 3.50 2.19 -17.64
N ASP A 201 3.40 1.96 -16.33
CA ASP A 201 3.23 0.64 -15.76
C ASP A 201 1.80 0.11 -15.97
N THR A 202 1.69 -0.97 -16.73
CA THR A 202 0.43 -1.65 -17.03
C THR A 202 -0.20 -2.33 -15.83
N GLU A 203 0.54 -2.60 -14.76
CA GLU A 203 0.02 -3.21 -13.53
C GLU A 203 -0.39 -2.17 -12.46
N ASN A 204 0.01 -0.91 -12.66
CA ASN A 204 -0.23 0.19 -11.71
C ASN A 204 -0.66 1.48 -12.43
N CYS A 205 -1.46 1.39 -13.48
CA CYS A 205 -1.73 2.51 -14.38
C CYS A 205 -2.59 3.60 -13.72
N GLY A 206 -2.04 4.80 -13.52
CA GLY A 206 -2.66 5.94 -12.87
C GLY A 206 -2.88 5.84 -11.35
N THR A 207 -2.98 4.63 -10.79
CA THR A 207 -2.96 4.35 -9.36
C THR A 207 -2.37 2.96 -9.11
N CYS A 208 -1.71 2.77 -7.96
CA CYS A 208 -1.22 1.48 -7.53
C CYS A 208 -2.31 0.40 -7.59
N GLY A 209 -1.98 -0.76 -8.15
CA GLY A 209 -2.86 -1.92 -8.33
C GLY A 209 -3.90 -1.79 -9.46
N ASN A 210 -3.89 -0.71 -10.24
CA ASN A 210 -4.78 -0.59 -11.39
C ASN A 210 -4.18 -1.25 -12.63
N ILE A 211 -4.48 -2.54 -12.79
CA ILE A 211 -4.00 -3.36 -13.89
C ILE A 211 -4.84 -3.08 -15.15
N CYS A 212 -4.18 -2.81 -16.27
CA CYS A 212 -4.84 -2.69 -17.56
C CYS A 212 -5.35 -4.04 -18.08
N SER A 213 -6.59 -4.05 -18.57
CA SER A 213 -7.19 -5.22 -19.21
C SER A 213 -6.37 -5.68 -20.42
N PHE A 214 -6.52 -6.96 -20.78
CA PHE A 214 -5.80 -7.57 -21.90
C PHE A 214 -5.88 -6.74 -23.19
N GLY A 215 -4.73 -6.48 -23.80
CA GLY A 215 -4.59 -5.72 -25.03
C GLY A 215 -4.62 -4.19 -24.86
N LEU A 216 -4.67 -3.69 -23.64
CA LEU A 216 -4.49 -2.26 -23.33
C LEU A 216 -3.08 -2.00 -22.79
N GLU A 217 -2.57 -0.81 -23.06
CA GLU A 217 -1.31 -0.29 -22.56
C GLU A 217 -1.57 0.86 -21.57
N CYS A 218 -0.65 1.09 -20.64
CA CYS A 218 -0.68 2.28 -19.82
C CYS A 218 -0.02 3.44 -20.56
N ASN A 219 -0.80 4.44 -20.94
CA ASN A 219 -0.30 5.65 -21.58
C ASN A 219 -0.78 6.88 -20.82
N ARG A 220 0.16 7.66 -20.29
CA ARG A 220 -0.14 8.88 -19.51
C ARG A 220 -1.17 8.62 -18.41
N SER A 221 -0.96 7.54 -17.67
CA SER A 221 -1.79 7.15 -16.52
C SER A 221 -3.20 6.68 -16.88
N VAL A 222 -3.42 6.29 -18.14
CA VAL A 222 -4.70 5.75 -18.62
C VAL A 222 -4.46 4.46 -19.39
N CYS A 223 -5.25 3.43 -19.06
CA CYS A 223 -5.30 2.22 -19.86
C CYS A 223 -6.00 2.52 -21.19
N SER A 224 -5.28 2.43 -22.29
CA SER A 224 -5.80 2.70 -23.64
C SER A 224 -5.34 1.65 -24.64
N ALA A 225 -6.04 1.54 -25.76
CA ALA A 225 -5.56 0.72 -26.86
C ALA A 225 -4.16 1.22 -27.30
N PRO A 226 -3.27 0.32 -27.76
CA PRO A 226 -1.95 0.70 -28.26
C PRO A 226 -2.08 1.76 -29.34
N VAL A 227 -1.22 2.76 -29.29
CA VAL A 227 -1.17 3.77 -30.35
C VAL A 227 -0.47 3.15 -31.56
N THR A 228 -1.22 2.49 -32.44
CA THR A 228 -0.69 2.11 -33.75
C THR A 228 -0.62 3.36 -34.63
N THR A 229 0.54 3.98 -34.70
CA THR A 229 0.84 4.93 -35.78
C THR A 229 0.97 4.13 -37.07
N VAL A 230 -0.13 4.03 -37.82
CA VAL A 230 -0.04 3.55 -39.21
C VAL A 230 0.70 4.64 -39.97
N ILE A 231 1.99 4.43 -40.23
CA ILE A 231 2.72 5.28 -41.18
C ILE A 231 2.12 4.95 -42.55
N PRO A 232 1.39 5.87 -43.20
CA PRO A 232 0.94 5.61 -44.56
C PRO A 232 2.20 5.56 -45.43
N THR A 233 2.61 4.36 -45.83
CA THR A 233 3.57 4.21 -46.92
C THR A 233 2.87 4.68 -48.17
N TYR A 234 3.09 5.95 -48.54
CA TYR A 234 2.71 6.44 -49.86
C TYR A 234 3.58 5.67 -50.86
N ALA A 235 3.00 4.67 -51.52
CA ALA A 235 3.60 4.06 -52.69
C ALA A 235 3.58 5.12 -53.79
N GLY A 236 4.77 5.60 -54.16
CA GLY A 236 4.98 6.53 -55.28
C GLY A 236 4.72 5.89 -56.63
#